data_AF-A0A956Y4G6-F1
#
_entry.id   AF-A0A956Y4G6-F1
#
_cell.length_a   1.000
_cell.length_b   1.000
_cell.length_c   1.000
_cell.angle_alpha   90.00
_cell.angle_beta   90.00
_cell.angle_gamma   90.00
#
_symmetry.space_group_name_H-M   'P 1'
#
loop_
_entity.id
_entity.type
_entity.pdbx_description
1 polymer ?
#
loop_
_entity_poly.entity_id
_entity_poly.type
_entity_poly.pdbx_seq_one_letter_code
_entity_poly.pdbx_strand_id
1 'polypeptide(L)'
;ADLLGADLTMANLFQADMAYANLGNATLINSNLRDVCLEGANLCGANLEGALFSSKTCLPDTPANMTDGIAYYDPAKGIVQMERYTNPDHPDFWQPDWVKNQAE
;
A
#
# COMPACT_ATOMS: atom_id res chain seq x y z
N ALA A 1 5.92 -3.20 10.72
CA ALA A 1 4.94 -3.23 11.83
C ALA A 1 3.89 -4.31 11.57
N ASP A 2 3.33 -4.95 12.60
CA ASP A 2 2.21 -5.88 12.42
C ASP A 2 0.88 -5.17 12.72
N LEU A 3 0.07 -4.98 11.67
CA LEU A 3 -1.19 -4.24 11.66
C LEU A 3 -2.26 -5.05 10.92
N LEU A 4 -2.14 -6.39 10.92
CA LEU A 4 -3.09 -7.30 10.29
C LEU A 4 -4.50 -7.04 10.82
N GLY A 5 -5.44 -6.70 9.94
CA GLY A 5 -6.83 -6.43 10.30
C GLY A 5 -7.05 -5.17 11.13
N ALA A 6 -6.04 -4.30 11.28
CA ALA A 6 -6.16 -3.09 12.08
C ALA A 6 -7.20 -2.11 11.48
N ASP A 7 -7.95 -1.44 12.34
CA ASP A 7 -8.79 -0.30 11.95
C ASP A 7 -7.98 1.00 12.06
N LEU A 8 -7.68 1.56 10.89
CA LEU A 8 -6.95 2.81 10.66
C LEU A 8 -7.85 3.82 9.92
N THR A 9 -9.17 3.70 10.08
CA THR A 9 -10.14 4.62 9.50
C THR A 9 -9.84 6.07 9.93
N MET A 10 -9.73 6.98 8.96
CA MET A 10 -9.37 8.39 9.15
C MET A 10 -8.01 8.63 9.82
N ALA A 11 -7.14 7.61 9.91
CA ALA A 11 -5.82 7.76 10.49
C ALA A 11 -4.98 8.74 9.69
N ASN A 12 -4.23 9.60 10.38
CA ASN A 12 -3.25 10.47 9.75
C ASN A 12 -1.88 9.77 9.73
N LEU A 13 -1.53 9.19 8.60
CA LEU A 13 -0.26 8.48 8.36
C LEU A 13 0.68 9.28 7.44
N PHE A 14 0.48 10.61 7.38
CA PHE A 14 1.30 11.50 6.56
C PHE A 14 2.79 11.32 6.86
N GLN A 15 3.59 11.03 5.82
CA GLN A 15 5.03 10.79 5.91
C GLN A 15 5.45 9.64 6.85
N ALA A 16 4.53 8.74 7.21
CA ALA A 16 4.88 7.58 8.03
C ALA A 16 5.75 6.60 7.23
N ASP A 17 6.69 5.99 7.93
CA ASP A 17 7.42 4.82 7.42
C ASP A 17 6.63 3.56 7.78
N MET A 18 6.03 2.94 6.76
CA MET A 18 5.29 1.69 6.85
C MET A 18 5.96 0.61 5.99
N ALA A 19 7.26 0.75 5.72
CA ALA A 19 8.00 -0.25 4.97
C ALA A 19 7.92 -1.61 5.68
N TYR A 20 7.68 -2.66 4.91
CA TYR A 20 7.52 -4.05 5.37
C TYR A 20 6.44 -4.22 6.44
N ALA A 21 5.45 -3.31 6.51
CA ALA A 21 4.32 -3.45 7.40
C ALA A 21 3.34 -4.52 6.89
N ASN A 22 2.79 -5.31 7.82
CA ASN A 22 1.68 -6.19 7.53
C ASN A 22 0.37 -5.42 7.73
N LEU A 23 -0.22 -4.92 6.64
CA LEU A 23 -1.52 -4.23 6.60
C LEU A 23 -2.61 -5.12 5.98
N GLY A 24 -2.39 -6.44 5.94
CA GLY A 24 -3.35 -7.37 5.35
C GLY A 24 -4.71 -7.25 6.05
N ASN A 25 -5.79 -7.20 5.28
CA ASN A 25 -7.17 -6.98 5.76
C ASN A 25 -7.38 -5.72 6.61
N ALA A 26 -6.44 -4.76 6.63
CA ALA A 26 -6.59 -3.54 7.40
C ALA A 26 -7.66 -2.61 6.79
N THR A 27 -8.35 -1.84 7.63
CA THR A 27 -9.30 -0.81 7.20
C THR A 27 -8.62 0.55 7.21
N LEU A 28 -8.41 1.15 6.04
CA LEU A 28 -7.69 2.42 5.84
C LEU A 28 -8.61 3.50 5.23
N ILE A 29 -9.92 3.36 5.47
CA ILE A 29 -10.95 4.23 4.89
C ILE A 29 -10.70 5.69 5.27
N ASN A 30 -10.68 6.60 4.29
CA ASN A 30 -10.44 8.04 4.48
C ASN A 30 -9.12 8.38 5.20
N SER A 31 -8.15 7.46 5.24
CA SER A 31 -6.84 7.70 5.85
C SER A 31 -5.97 8.62 5.01
N ASN A 32 -5.06 9.35 5.64
CA ASN A 32 -4.09 10.18 4.95
C ASN A 32 -2.77 9.42 4.76
N LEU A 33 -2.59 8.80 3.58
CA LEU A 33 -1.39 8.06 3.17
C LEU A 33 -0.44 8.89 2.28
N ARG A 34 -0.62 10.21 2.24
CA ARG A 34 0.25 11.09 1.46
C ARG A 34 1.69 11.01 1.98
N ASP A 35 2.62 10.88 1.05
CA ASP A 35 4.06 10.80 1.28
C ASP A 35 4.46 9.63 2.21
N VAL A 36 3.57 8.65 2.42
CA VAL A 36 3.87 7.47 3.22
C VAL A 36 4.78 6.53 2.43
N CYS A 37 5.60 5.73 3.10
CA CYS A 37 6.33 4.66 2.43
C CYS A 37 5.75 3.28 2.76
N LEU A 38 5.23 2.57 1.75
CA LEU A 38 4.67 1.22 1.83
C LEU A 38 5.61 0.15 1.24
N GLU A 39 6.89 0.45 1.02
CA GLU A 39 7.86 -0.48 0.40
C GLU A 39 7.77 -1.86 1.06
N GLY A 40 7.50 -2.92 0.29
CA GLY A 40 7.43 -4.27 0.83
C GLY A 40 6.25 -4.54 1.78
N ALA A 41 5.32 -3.60 1.94
CA ALA A 41 4.15 -3.76 2.81
C ALA A 41 3.12 -4.72 2.20
N ASN A 42 2.44 -5.48 3.05
CA ASN A 42 1.34 -6.34 2.64
C ASN A 42 0.02 -5.59 2.72
N LEU A 43 -0.63 -5.30 1.58
CA LEU A 43 -1.96 -4.68 1.52
C LEU A 43 -3.07 -5.66 1.13
N CYS A 44 -2.78 -6.96 1.06
CA CYS A 44 -3.76 -7.98 0.65
C CYS A 44 -5.04 -7.87 1.49
N GLY A 45 -6.18 -7.65 0.85
CA GLY A 45 -7.49 -7.49 1.47
C GLY A 45 -7.72 -6.14 2.17
N ALA A 46 -6.78 -5.20 2.13
CA ALA A 46 -6.94 -3.90 2.78
C ALA A 46 -8.02 -3.04 2.09
N ASN A 47 -8.84 -2.35 2.88
CA ASN A 47 -9.82 -1.40 2.36
C ASN A 47 -9.24 0.02 2.34
N LEU A 48 -8.95 0.54 1.14
CA LEU A 48 -8.37 1.86 0.89
C LEU A 48 -9.40 2.90 0.41
N GLU A 49 -10.69 2.66 0.61
CA GLU A 49 -11.76 3.56 0.15
C GLU A 49 -11.54 4.99 0.69
N GLY A 50 -11.45 5.98 -0.20
CA GLY A 50 -11.23 7.38 0.17
C GLY A 50 -9.85 7.69 0.76
N ALA A 51 -8.92 6.74 0.79
CA ALA A 51 -7.56 6.99 1.26
C ALA A 51 -6.86 8.00 0.33
N LEU A 52 -6.12 8.93 0.93
CA LEU A 52 -5.45 10.00 0.21
C LEU A 52 -3.99 9.61 -0.09
N PHE A 53 -3.62 9.63 -1.37
CA PHE A 53 -2.26 9.40 -1.83
C PHE A 53 -1.67 10.67 -2.44
N SER A 54 -0.35 10.72 -2.52
CA SER A 54 0.39 11.78 -3.21
C SER A 54 1.39 11.17 -4.19
N SER A 55 1.95 11.98 -5.08
CA SER A 55 3.02 11.54 -6.01
C SER A 55 4.27 11.01 -5.29
N LYS A 56 4.48 11.33 -4.01
CA LYS A 56 5.63 10.87 -3.23
C LYS A 56 5.35 9.60 -2.42
N THR A 57 4.12 9.08 -2.46
CA THR A 57 3.76 7.85 -1.75
C THR A 57 4.54 6.70 -2.36
N CYS A 58 5.36 5.99 -1.59
CA CYS A 58 6.11 4.83 -2.07
C CYS A 58 5.16 3.60 -2.04
N LEU A 59 4.99 2.93 -3.18
CA LEU A 59 4.10 1.77 -3.33
C LEU A 59 4.76 0.47 -2.83
N PRO A 60 3.97 -0.61 -2.61
CA PRO A 60 4.52 -1.86 -2.12
C PRO A 60 5.61 -2.50 -2.98
N ASP A 61 5.50 -2.40 -4.31
CA ASP A 61 6.47 -2.97 -5.26
C ASP A 61 7.61 -2.01 -5.62
N THR A 62 7.71 -0.85 -4.96
CA THR A 62 8.78 0.13 -5.23
C THR A 62 10.13 -0.45 -4.84
N PRO A 63 11.16 -0.39 -5.69
CA PRO A 63 12.49 -0.88 -5.32
C PRO A 63 13.12 0.00 -4.23
N ALA A 64 13.77 -0.63 -3.25
CA ALA A 64 14.40 -0.03 -2.06
C ALA A 64 15.39 1.13 -2.31
N ASN A 65 15.82 1.33 -3.56
CA ASN A 65 16.80 2.35 -3.95
C ASN A 65 16.21 3.42 -4.87
N MET A 66 14.88 3.60 -4.87
CA MET A 66 14.22 4.62 -5.68
C MET A 66 14.24 5.96 -4.94
N THR A 67 15.36 6.69 -5.03
CA THR A 67 15.50 8.06 -4.51
C THR A 67 14.65 9.09 -5.27
N ASP A 68 14.27 8.78 -6.51
CA ASP A 68 13.46 9.65 -7.34
C ASP A 68 12.01 9.20 -7.23
N GLY A 69 11.35 9.59 -6.13
CA GLY A 69 9.98 9.27 -5.71
C GLY A 69 8.88 9.50 -6.75
N ILE A 70 8.97 8.78 -7.84
CA ILE A 70 7.99 8.63 -8.90
C ILE A 70 7.52 7.19 -8.74
N ALA A 71 6.83 6.92 -7.62
CA ALA A 71 5.75 5.96 -7.71
C ALA A 71 4.91 6.39 -8.92
N TYR A 72 4.50 5.42 -9.73
CA TYR A 72 3.78 5.55 -10.99
C TYR A 72 2.46 6.34 -10.84
N TYR A 73 2.53 7.62 -10.50
CA TYR A 73 1.44 8.57 -10.61
C TYR A 73 1.34 8.88 -12.10
N ASP A 74 0.64 8.00 -12.80
CA ASP A 74 0.11 8.28 -14.12
C ASP A 74 -1.21 9.04 -13.91
N PRO A 75 -1.23 10.38 -14.05
CA PRO A 75 -2.46 11.16 -13.92
C PRO A 75 -3.54 10.74 -14.93
N ALA A 76 -3.18 10.07 -16.03
CA ALA A 76 -4.14 9.52 -16.98
C ALA A 76 -4.78 8.21 -16.50
N LYS A 77 -4.14 7.50 -15.57
CA LYS A 77 -4.69 6.28 -14.95
C LYS A 77 -5.42 6.53 -13.64
N GLY A 78 -5.44 7.77 -13.12
CA GLY A 78 -6.18 8.12 -11.91
C GLY A 78 -5.79 7.24 -10.70
N ILE A 79 -6.69 7.11 -9.73
CA ILE A 79 -6.53 6.34 -8.49
C ILE A 79 -6.47 4.80 -8.73
N VAL A 80 -6.27 4.33 -9.96
CA VAL A 80 -6.73 3.02 -10.48
C VAL A 80 -5.61 1.95 -10.50
N GLN A 81 -4.74 1.88 -9.49
CA GLN A 81 -3.82 0.73 -9.37
C GLN A 81 -3.75 0.13 -7.96
N MET A 82 -4.54 0.59 -6.99
CA MET A 82 -4.45 0.01 -5.64
C MET A 82 -5.04 -1.39 -5.54
N GLU A 83 -6.00 -1.72 -6.41
CA GLU A 83 -6.60 -3.06 -6.47
C GLU A 83 -5.56 -4.15 -6.71
N ARG A 84 -4.48 -3.87 -7.45
CA ARG A 84 -3.40 -4.84 -7.66
C ARG A 84 -2.64 -5.16 -6.37
N TYR A 85 -2.76 -4.36 -5.30
CA TYR A 85 -2.14 -4.64 -4.01
C TYR A 85 -3.15 -5.15 -2.97
N THR A 86 -4.44 -4.91 -3.19
CA THR A 86 -5.50 -5.25 -2.23
C THR A 86 -6.36 -6.45 -2.65
N ASN A 87 -6.47 -6.75 -3.95
CA ASN A 87 -7.34 -7.80 -4.46
C ASN A 87 -6.53 -8.99 -4.98
N PRO A 88 -6.52 -10.16 -4.28
CA PRO A 88 -5.84 -11.37 -4.72
C PRO A 88 -6.27 -11.90 -6.09
N ASP A 89 -7.50 -11.57 -6.52
CA ASP A 89 -8.04 -11.99 -7.80
C ASP A 89 -7.66 -11.05 -8.96
N HIS A 90 -6.96 -9.95 -8.69
CA HIS A 90 -6.51 -9.01 -9.72
C HIS A 90 -5.41 -9.66 -10.61
N PRO A 91 -5.46 -9.54 -11.94
CA PRO A 91 -4.49 -10.21 -12.84
C PRO A 91 -3.03 -9.80 -12.58
N ASP A 92 -2.80 -8.55 -12.19
CA ASP A 92 -1.48 -8.04 -11.81
C ASP A 92 -1.26 -7.98 -10.28
N PHE A 93 -1.94 -8.87 -9.53
CA PHE A 93 -1.85 -8.89 -8.07
C PHE A 93 -0.40 -9.03 -7.61
N TRP A 94 0.00 -8.11 -6.75
CA TRP A 94 1.32 -8.07 -6.14
C TRP A 94 1.20 -8.28 -4.64
N GLN A 95 2.10 -9.08 -4.11
CA GLN A 95 2.26 -9.32 -2.68
C GLN A 95 3.76 -9.47 -2.38
N PRO A 96 4.25 -9.06 -1.20
CA PRO A 96 5.67 -9.19 -0.90
C PRO A 96 6.07 -10.66 -0.70
N ASP A 97 7.31 -11.00 -1.04
CA ASP A 97 7.79 -12.40 -1.04
C ASP A 97 7.74 -13.05 0.35
N TRP A 98 7.91 -12.25 1.41
CA TRP A 98 7.81 -12.75 2.80
C TRP A 98 6.39 -13.19 3.19
N VAL A 99 5.35 -12.77 2.46
CA VAL A 99 3.98 -13.29 2.63
C VAL A 99 3.76 -14.53 1.74
N LYS A 100 4.24 -14.50 0.49
CA LYS A 100 4.12 -15.65 -0.43
C LYS A 100 4.70 -16.92 0.17
N ASN A 101 5.87 -16.79 0.81
CA ASN A 101 6.62 -17.91 1.39
C ASN A 101 6.04 -18.42 2.73
N GLN A 102 4.92 -17.87 3.22
CA GLN A 102 4.21 -18.37 4.40
C GLN A 102 2.97 -19.21 4.05
N ALA A 103 2.62 -19.32 2.76
CA ALA A 103 1.46 -20.08 2.28
C ALA A 103 1.79 -21.54 1.85
N GLU A 104 3.04 -21.98 2.04
CA GLU A 104 3.50 -23.36 1.84
C GLU A 104 3.68 -24.09 3.18
#